data_AF-F3FWJ9-F1
#
_entry.id   AF-F3FWJ9-F1
#
_cell.length_a   1.000
_cell.length_b   1.000
_cell.length_c   1.000
_cell.angle_alpha   90.00
_cell.angle_beta   90.00
_cell.angle_gamma   90.00
#
_symmetry.space_group_name_H-M   'P 1'
#
loop_
_entity.id
_entity.type
_entity.pdbx_description
1 polymer ?
#
loop_
_entity_poly.entity_id
_entity_poly.type
_entity_poly.pdbx_seq_one_letter_code
_entity_poly.pdbx_strand_id
1 'polypeptide(L)'
;PEAKRRRAEVAQEAEFYGSMDGASKFVRGDAIAGLLILFINLIGGMLVGILQHNMTFADAGRVYTLLTIGDGLVAQLPSLLLSTAAA
;
A
#
# COMPACT_ATOMS: atom_id res chain seq x y z
N PRO A 1 38.50 11.58 23.36
CA PRO A 1 37.30 12.44 23.10
C PRO A 1 36.63 12.11 21.75
N GLU A 2 37.40 12.04 20.65
CA GLU A 2 36.89 11.70 19.31
C GLU A 2 36.26 10.31 19.21
N ALA A 3 36.81 9.30 19.90
CA ALA A 3 36.25 7.95 19.91
C ALA A 3 34.83 7.88 20.53
N LYS A 4 34.53 8.73 21.52
CA LYS A 4 33.16 8.85 22.06
C LYS A 4 32.24 9.54 21.05
N ARG A 5 32.74 10.55 20.33
CA ARG A 5 31.96 11.29 19.33
C ARG A 5 31.62 10.42 18.12
N ARG A 6 32.58 9.67 17.58
CA ARG A 6 32.31 8.69 16.50
C ARG A 6 31.38 7.56 16.94
N ARG A 7 31.50 7.07 18.17
CA ARG A 7 30.55 6.05 18.69
C ARG A 7 29.13 6.59 18.79
N ALA A 8 28.96 7.86 19.19
CA ALA A 8 27.66 8.51 19.24
C ALA A 8 27.07 8.72 17.83
N GLU A 9 27.89 9.15 16.86
CA GLU A 9 27.48 9.30 15.45
C GLU A 9 27.04 7.96 14.84
N VAL A 10 27.83 6.89 15.01
CA VAL A 10 27.48 5.54 14.50
C VAL A 10 26.25 4.96 15.21
N ALA A 11 26.07 5.22 16.51
CA ALA A 11 24.88 4.78 17.24
C ALA A 11 23.61 5.49 16.76
N GLN A 12 23.70 6.79 16.49
CA GLN A 12 22.58 7.59 15.97
C GLN A 12 22.21 7.19 14.54
N GLU A 13 23.21 6.85 13.72
CA GLU A 13 23.01 6.32 12.38
C GLU A 13 22.40 4.91 12.41
N ALA A 14 22.84 4.03 13.30
CA ALA A 14 22.24 2.70 13.50
C ALA A 14 20.80 2.78 14.05
N GLU A 15 20.49 3.75 14.90
CA GLU A 15 19.13 4.00 15.42
C GLU A 15 18.21 4.57 14.33
N PHE A 16 18.75 5.38 13.42
CA PHE A 16 18.04 5.84 12.21
C PHE A 16 17.77 4.70 11.24
N TYR A 17 18.75 3.84 10.96
CA TYR A 17 18.53 2.65 10.11
C TYR A 17 17.63 1.59 10.78
N GLY A 18 17.68 1.45 12.10
CA GLY A 18 16.80 0.55 12.86
C GLY A 18 15.34 1.02 12.89
N SER A 19 15.11 2.33 13.06
CA SER A 19 13.76 2.93 12.96
C SER A 19 13.24 2.98 11.51
N MET A 20 14.12 3.15 10.51
CA MET A 20 13.78 3.04 9.09
C MET A 20 13.47 1.61 8.64
N ASP A 21 14.10 0.57 9.20
CA ASP A 21 13.83 -0.84 8.82
C ASP A 21 12.40 -1.27 9.17
N GLY A 22 11.88 -0.80 10.32
CA GLY A 22 10.48 -0.99 10.70
C GLY A 22 9.52 -0.32 9.71
N ALA A 23 9.65 0.99 9.52
CA ALA A 23 8.80 1.76 8.60
C ALA A 23 8.86 1.22 7.15
N SER A 24 10.06 0.83 6.67
CA SER A 24 10.25 0.27 5.34
C SER A 24 9.60 -1.10 5.16
N LYS A 25 9.58 -1.95 6.21
CA LYS A 25 8.84 -3.22 6.20
C LYS A 25 7.33 -3.03 6.20
N PHE A 26 6.81 -2.04 6.93
CA PHE A 26 5.39 -1.70 6.92
C PHE A 26 4.92 -1.22 5.55
N VAL A 27 5.64 -0.28 4.93
CA VAL A 27 5.32 0.22 3.58
C VAL A 27 5.40 -0.90 2.54
N ARG A 28 6.41 -1.77 2.63
CA ARG A 28 6.56 -2.90 1.71
C ARG A 28 5.44 -3.93 1.86
N GLY A 29 5.01 -4.22 3.09
CA GLY A 29 3.89 -5.11 3.38
C GLY A 29 2.55 -4.55 2.88
N ASP A 30 2.31 -3.26 3.12
CA ASP A 30 1.10 -2.56 2.67
C ASP A 30 0.98 -2.53 1.14
N ALA A 31 2.09 -2.27 0.44
CA ALA A 31 2.14 -2.30 -1.02
C ALA A 31 1.83 -3.69 -1.59
N ILE A 32 2.34 -4.76 -0.97
CA ILE A 32 2.07 -6.14 -1.40
C ILE A 32 0.61 -6.51 -1.15
N ALA A 33 0.05 -6.15 0.01
CA ALA A 33 -1.36 -6.38 0.31
C ALA A 33 -2.29 -5.63 -0.66
N GLY A 34 -2.00 -4.36 -0.95
CA GLY A 34 -2.75 -3.57 -1.93
C GLY A 34 -2.72 -4.17 -3.34
N LEU A 35 -1.55 -4.69 -3.76
CA LEU A 35 -1.42 -5.36 -5.06
C LEU A 35 -2.24 -6.66 -5.13
N LEU A 36 -2.25 -7.45 -4.05
CA LEU A 36 -3.05 -8.68 -3.97
C LEU A 36 -4.55 -8.38 -4.04
N ILE A 37 -5.03 -7.39 -3.28
CA ILE A 37 -6.43 -6.96 -3.29
C ILE A 37 -6.84 -6.50 -4.69
N LEU A 38 -5.99 -5.74 -5.37
CA LEU A 38 -6.22 -5.31 -6.76
C LEU A 38 -6.48 -6.50 -7.69
N PHE A 39 -5.59 -7.50 -7.67
CA PHE A 39 -5.75 -8.69 -8.52
C PHE A 39 -7.00 -9.50 -8.18
N ILE A 40 -7.30 -9.66 -6.88
CA ILE A 40 -8.48 -10.40 -6.42
C ILE A 40 -9.77 -9.70 -6.88
N ASN A 41 -9.89 -8.39 -6.66
CA ASN A 41 -11.09 -7.64 -7.07
C ASN A 41 -11.27 -7.60 -8.58
N LEU A 42 -10.18 -7.49 -9.34
CA LEU A 42 -10.25 -7.48 -10.80
C LEU A 42 -10.67 -8.85 -11.35
N ILE A 43 -10.00 -9.93 -10.94
CA ILE A 43 -10.29 -11.29 -11.46
C ILE A 43 -11.61 -11.82 -10.90
N GLY A 44 -11.83 -11.69 -9.59
CA GLY A 44 -13.06 -12.12 -8.93
C GLY A 44 -14.27 -11.33 -9.40
N GLY A 45 -14.12 -10.00 -9.54
CA GLY A 45 -15.14 -9.14 -10.09
C GLY A 45 -15.51 -9.49 -11.53
N MET A 46 -14.51 -9.72 -12.40
CA MET A 46 -14.77 -10.17 -13.77
C MET A 46 -15.49 -11.52 -13.81
N LEU A 47 -15.06 -12.50 -13.00
CA LEU A 47 -15.72 -13.81 -12.93
C LEU A 47 -17.17 -13.69 -12.47
N VAL A 48 -17.45 -12.93 -11.41
CA VAL A 48 -18.81 -12.72 -10.90
C VAL A 48 -19.65 -11.90 -11.90
N GLY A 49 -19.08 -10.86 -12.51
CA GLY A 49 -19.73 -10.04 -13.52
C GLY A 49 -20.20 -10.83 -14.74
N ILE A 50 -19.36 -11.74 -15.23
CA ILE A 50 -19.67 -12.57 -16.40
C ILE A 50 -20.59 -13.73 -16.01
N LEU A 51 -20.27 -14.47 -14.94
CA LEU A 51 -20.98 -15.70 -14.60
C LEU A 51 -22.31 -15.48 -13.88
N GLN A 52 -22.43 -14.43 -13.06
CA GLN A 52 -23.64 -14.18 -12.25
C GLN A 52 -24.45 -13.00 -12.78
N HIS A 53 -23.80 -11.94 -13.26
CA HIS A 53 -24.49 -10.74 -13.73
C HIS A 53 -24.73 -10.69 -15.26
N ASN A 54 -24.35 -11.74 -16.01
CA ASN A 54 -24.45 -11.80 -17.47
C ASN A 54 -23.86 -10.57 -18.18
N MET A 55 -22.86 -9.92 -17.58
CA MET A 55 -22.19 -8.78 -18.18
C MET A 55 -21.23 -9.25 -19.25
N THR A 56 -21.05 -8.44 -20.30
CA THR A 56 -19.98 -8.70 -21.26
C THR A 56 -18.61 -8.56 -20.58
N PHE A 57 -17.58 -9.23 -21.10
CA PHE A 57 -16.22 -9.09 -20.58
C PHE A 57 -15.77 -7.62 -20.55
N ALA A 58 -16.16 -6.83 -21.55
CA ALA A 58 -15.84 -5.41 -21.63
C ALA A 58 -16.54 -4.59 -20.53
N ASP A 59 -17.83 -4.84 -20.28
CA ASP A 59 -18.58 -4.13 -19.25
C ASP A 59 -18.13 -4.51 -17.84
N ALA A 60 -17.93 -5.81 -17.59
CA ALA A 60 -17.39 -6.30 -16.33
C ALA A 60 -15.98 -5.74 -16.08
N GLY A 61 -15.12 -5.77 -17.10
CA GLY A 61 -13.78 -5.17 -17.02
C GLY A 61 -13.85 -3.68 -16.65
N ARG A 62 -14.75 -2.91 -17.27
CA ARG A 62 -14.90 -1.47 -16.95
C ARG A 62 -15.39 -1.24 -15.53
N VAL A 63 -16.44 -1.93 -15.09
CA VAL A 63 -17.06 -1.72 -13.76
C VAL A 63 -16.12 -2.14 -12.64
N TYR A 64 -15.57 -3.36 -12.71
CA TYR A 64 -14.74 -3.87 -11.63
C TYR A 64 -13.34 -3.23 -11.60
N THR A 65 -12.80 -2.79 -12.74
CA THR A 65 -11.58 -1.95 -12.74
C THR A 65 -11.83 -0.63 -12.03
N LEU A 66 -12.94 0.05 -12.33
CA LEU A 66 -13.26 1.36 -11.75
C LEU A 66 -13.55 1.25 -10.25
N LEU A 67 -14.23 0.19 -9.82
CA LEU A 67 -14.47 -0.11 -8.40
C LEU A 67 -13.16 -0.41 -7.65
N THR A 68 -12.27 -1.20 -8.25
CA THR A 68 -10.98 -1.56 -7.63
C THR A 68 -10.05 -0.36 -7.48
N ILE A 69 -10.01 0.53 -8.48
CA ILE A 69 -9.26 1.79 -8.39
C ILE A 69 -9.86 2.68 -7.28
N GLY A 70 -11.19 2.74 -7.19
CA GLY A 70 -11.89 3.44 -6.12
C GLY A 70 -11.49 2.95 -4.72
N ASP A 71 -11.49 1.64 -4.50
CA ASP A 71 -11.04 1.02 -3.24
C ASP A 71 -9.59 1.36 -2.91
N GLY A 72 -8.69 1.31 -3.89
CA GLY A 72 -7.28 1.66 -3.71
C GLY A 72 -7.08 3.13 -3.30
N LEU A 73 -7.83 4.04 -3.91
CA LEU A 73 -7.82 5.47 -3.56
C LEU A 73 -8.40 5.70 -2.16
N VAL A 74 -9.53 5.09 -1.83
CA VAL A 74 -10.19 5.22 -0.52
C VAL A 74 -9.31 4.67 0.60
N ALA A 75 -8.60 3.55 0.37
CA ALA A 75 -7.69 2.97 1.36
C ALA A 75 -6.49 3.89 1.68
N GLN A 76 -6.08 4.75 0.75
CA GLN A 76 -4.89 5.60 0.89
C GLN A 76 -5.21 7.02 1.40
N LEU A 77 -6.45 7.50 1.22
CA LEU A 77 -6.89 8.80 1.73
C LEU A 77 -6.64 8.99 3.24
N PRO A 78 -6.94 8.03 4.13
CA PRO A 78 -6.68 8.17 5.56
C PRO A 78 -5.18 8.35 5.87
N SER A 79 -4.32 7.57 5.22
CA SER A 79 -2.87 7.64 5.40
C SER A 79 -2.30 8.99 4.93
N LEU A 80 -2.81 9.50 3.81
CA LEU A 80 -2.47 10.84 3.30
C LEU A 80 -2.91 11.94 4.26
N LEU A 81 -4.16 11.89 4.75
CA LEU A 81 -4.69 12.86 5.71
C LEU A 81 -3.90 12.86 7.02
N LEU A 82 -3.58 11.67 7.57
CA LEU A 82 -2.76 11.54 8.76
C LEU A 82 -1.35 12.10 8.55
N SER A 83 -0.74 11.83 7.39
CA SER A 83 0.58 12.37 7.04
C SER A 83 0.58 13.89 6.94
N THR A 84 -0.49 14.51 6.43
CA THR A 84 -0.58 15.97 6.34
C THR A 84 -0.95 16.65 7.65
N ALA A 85 -1.67 15.97 8.54
CA ALA A 85 -2.05 16.50 9.85
C ALA A 85 -0.94 16.34 10.90
N ALA A 86 -0.05 15.36 10.72
CA ALA A 86 1.13 15.15 11.57
C ALA A 86 2.37 15.92 11.10
N ALA A 87 2.36 16.50 9.89
CA ALA A 87 3.39 17.38 9.35
C ALA A 87 3.10 18.85 9.67
#